data_AF-A0A1Y2PFI6-F1
#
_entry.id   AF-A0A1Y2PFI6-F1
#
_cell.length_a   1.000
_cell.length_b   1.000
_cell.length_c   1.000
_cell.angle_alpha   90.00
_cell.angle_beta   90.00
_cell.angle_gamma   90.00
#
_symmetry.space_group_name_H-M   'P 1'
#
loop_
_entity.id
_entity.type
_entity.pdbx_description
1 polymer ?
#
loop_
_entity_poly.entity_id
_entity_poly.type
_entity_poly.pdbx_seq_one_letter_code
_entity_poly.pdbx_strand_id
1 'polypeptide(L)'
;MNVFKRFFGIALLVFTTTFSSCNKDEIIIPNTTVADNNDSNNNGSNGNNQSQGEEGEITLYKIAGENINKVTDYKVSGKDLAYQKDVSKHNEIWELVKKIVPKNQREKLGEFLIYNGEPTGSAGFVVQIKKDLSSWKMGIAINYAYEGGFNANGELAYTIIHEFGHVLTLNDTQLVASQSNCNTYNPGEGCAKSNSYINELYQKHWKDIWNEYQSAKNKGQEELRTFYEKYKNRYVTAYAATNPPEDIAEVFATFVTRKDKPKGNTIAEKKILLMYNRSELVAFRDHIRKNLNLRGRGTKPAFILPEPGSWKQANKIGKSCRTHKH
;
A
#
# COMPACT_ATOMS: atom_id res chain seq x y z
N MET A 1 30.11 -62.73 -32.28
CA MET A 1 29.44 -61.58 -32.92
C MET A 1 28.76 -60.79 -31.82
N ASN A 2 29.40 -59.70 -31.38
CA ASN A 2 28.95 -58.90 -30.23
C ASN A 2 27.71 -58.08 -30.60
N VAL A 3 26.59 -58.33 -29.93
CA VAL A 3 25.43 -57.43 -29.99
C VAL A 3 25.43 -56.58 -28.73
N PHE A 4 25.89 -55.34 -28.90
CA PHE A 4 25.80 -54.24 -27.95
C PHE A 4 24.71 -53.28 -28.44
N LYS A 5 24.08 -52.55 -27.50
CA LYS A 5 23.18 -51.37 -27.65
C LYS A 5 21.69 -51.72 -27.62
N ARG A 6 20.81 -51.02 -26.89
CA ARG A 6 20.89 -49.78 -26.10
C ARG A 6 19.63 -49.77 -25.21
N PHE A 7 19.78 -49.63 -23.89
CA PHE A 7 18.65 -49.27 -23.02
C PHE A 7 18.43 -47.76 -23.13
N PHE A 8 17.27 -47.35 -23.63
CA PHE A 8 16.80 -45.97 -23.54
C PHE A 8 16.13 -45.79 -22.17
N GLY A 9 16.88 -45.27 -21.20
CA GLY A 9 16.31 -44.79 -19.94
C GLY A 9 15.66 -43.43 -20.18
N ILE A 10 14.34 -43.38 -20.20
CA ILE A 10 13.57 -42.14 -20.20
C ILE A 10 13.70 -41.54 -18.79
N ALA A 11 14.57 -40.54 -18.64
CA ALA A 11 14.62 -39.72 -17.43
C ALA A 11 13.39 -38.80 -17.42
N LEU A 12 12.37 -39.17 -16.65
CA LEU A 12 11.21 -38.34 -16.37
C LEU A 12 11.67 -37.18 -15.47
N LEU A 13 11.95 -36.02 -16.09
CA LEU A 13 12.22 -34.77 -15.38
C LEU A 13 10.90 -34.28 -14.78
N VAL A 14 10.65 -34.66 -13.52
CA VAL A 14 9.57 -34.10 -12.71
C VAL A 14 9.95 -32.67 -12.34
N PHE A 15 9.47 -31.70 -13.10
CA PHE A 15 9.46 -30.29 -12.70
C PHE A 15 8.47 -30.15 -11.54
N THR A 16 8.97 -30.17 -10.31
CA THR A 16 8.20 -29.75 -9.14
C THR A 16 8.07 -28.23 -9.18
N THR A 17 7.01 -27.74 -9.81
CA THR A 17 6.60 -26.35 -9.65
C THR A 17 6.10 -26.18 -8.21
N THR A 18 6.92 -25.57 -7.37
CA THR A 18 6.50 -25.12 -6.05
C THR A 18 5.60 -23.90 -6.23
N PHE A 19 4.31 -24.15 -6.40
CA PHE A 19 3.30 -23.13 -6.19
C PHE A 19 3.32 -22.77 -4.69
N SER A 20 3.90 -21.62 -4.34
CA SER A 20 3.58 -20.97 -3.06
C SER A 20 2.13 -20.48 -3.15
N SER A 21 1.20 -21.39 -2.86
CA SER A 21 -0.19 -21.07 -2.59
C SER A 21 -0.24 -20.39 -1.23
N CYS A 22 -0.74 -19.16 -1.16
CA CYS A 22 -1.07 -18.52 0.11
C CYS A 22 -2.08 -19.41 0.84
N ASN A 23 -1.64 -20.10 1.90
CA ASN A 23 -2.55 -20.80 2.78
C ASN A 23 -3.47 -19.76 3.44
N LYS A 24 -4.78 -20.01 3.36
CA LYS A 24 -5.76 -19.31 4.19
C LYS A 24 -5.72 -19.97 5.55
N ASP A 25 -4.93 -19.42 6.45
CA ASP A 25 -5.04 -19.79 7.86
C ASP A 25 -5.98 -18.81 8.56
N GLU A 26 -7.02 -19.39 9.15
CA GLU A 26 -8.01 -18.73 9.97
C GLU A 26 -7.30 -18.14 11.20
N ILE A 27 -7.28 -16.81 11.31
CA ILE A 27 -6.56 -16.12 12.39
C ILE A 27 -7.37 -16.26 13.68
N ILE A 28 -6.86 -17.10 14.58
CA ILE A 28 -7.20 -17.07 16.00
C ILE A 28 -6.72 -15.73 16.55
N ILE A 29 -7.65 -14.87 16.95
CA ILE A 29 -7.37 -13.59 17.62
C ILE A 29 -6.72 -13.90 18.98
N PRO A 30 -5.48 -13.47 19.26
CA PRO A 30 -4.96 -13.51 20.61
C PRO A 30 -5.73 -12.48 21.45
N ASN A 31 -6.44 -12.95 22.47
CA ASN A 31 -6.99 -12.10 23.52
C ASN A 31 -5.85 -11.31 24.16
N THR A 32 -5.75 -10.01 23.84
CA THR A 32 -5.01 -9.07 24.67
C THR A 32 -5.93 -8.68 25.81
N THR A 33 -5.78 -9.38 26.94
CA THR A 33 -6.31 -8.93 28.22
C THR A 33 -5.73 -7.56 28.53
N VAL A 34 -6.64 -6.59 28.68
CA VAL A 34 -6.36 -5.25 29.20
C VAL A 34 -5.75 -5.42 30.59
N ALA A 35 -4.48 -5.04 30.75
CA ALA A 35 -3.86 -4.95 32.06
C ALA A 35 -4.20 -3.58 32.65
N ASP A 36 -5.03 -3.60 33.69
CA ASP A 36 -5.23 -2.49 34.61
C ASP A 36 -3.89 -2.07 35.23
N ASN A 37 -3.74 -0.76 35.41
CA ASN A 37 -2.63 -0.14 36.11
C ASN A 37 -2.55 -0.67 37.55
N ASN A 38 -1.40 -1.22 37.93
CA ASN A 38 -0.88 -1.07 39.28
C ASN A 38 0.65 -1.15 39.29
N ASP A 39 1.23 -0.15 39.94
CA ASP A 39 2.63 0.07 40.21
C ASP A 39 3.28 -1.12 40.94
N SER A 40 4.51 -1.48 40.54
CA SER A 40 5.62 -1.80 41.44
C SER A 40 6.91 -2.14 40.68
N ASN A 41 7.98 -1.45 41.07
CA ASN A 41 9.39 -1.67 40.75
C ASN A 41 9.80 -3.17 40.68
N ASN A 42 10.53 -3.56 39.62
CA ASN A 42 11.83 -4.21 39.83
C ASN A 42 12.73 -4.24 38.59
N ASN A 43 14.03 -4.26 38.89
CA ASN A 43 15.22 -4.20 38.05
C ASN A 43 15.31 -5.18 36.87
N GLY A 44 15.92 -4.68 35.79
CA GLY A 44 17.07 -5.29 35.11
C GLY A 44 16.93 -6.73 34.60
N SER A 45 16.57 -6.87 33.32
CA SER A 45 17.04 -8.00 32.51
C SER A 45 17.30 -7.54 31.08
N ASN A 46 18.57 -7.51 30.72
CA ASN A 46 19.07 -7.19 29.39
C ASN A 46 18.93 -8.46 28.54
N GLY A 47 17.73 -8.73 28.05
CA GLY A 47 17.41 -9.87 27.18
C GLY A 47 17.13 -9.39 25.76
N ASN A 48 18.02 -9.70 24.81
CA ASN A 48 17.80 -9.55 23.38
C ASN A 48 16.71 -10.53 22.89
N ASN A 49 15.46 -10.28 23.25
CA ASN A 49 14.31 -10.93 22.62
C ASN A 49 13.89 -10.08 21.42
N GLN A 50 14.64 -10.17 20.33
CA GLN A 50 14.19 -9.62 19.05
C GLN A 50 12.94 -10.39 18.59
N SER A 51 11.85 -9.64 18.35
CA SER A 51 10.62 -10.20 17.77
C SER A 51 10.92 -10.79 16.39
N GLN A 52 10.32 -11.94 16.09
CA GLN A 52 10.41 -12.56 14.77
C GLN A 52 9.34 -11.95 13.86
N GLY A 53 9.76 -11.48 12.68
CA GLY A 53 8.82 -11.03 11.63
C GLY A 53 8.25 -12.23 10.87
N GLU A 54 7.06 -12.06 10.31
CA GLU A 54 6.34 -13.09 9.56
C GLU A 54 6.30 -12.78 8.06
N GLU A 55 6.42 -11.50 7.68
CA GLU A 55 6.18 -11.01 6.32
C GLU A 55 7.29 -10.01 5.89
N GLY A 56 8.53 -10.30 6.28
CA GLY A 56 9.72 -9.54 5.88
C GLY A 56 9.98 -8.28 6.69
N GLU A 57 9.38 -8.11 7.87
CA GLU A 57 9.65 -6.98 8.77
C GLU A 57 11.14 -6.88 9.11
N ILE A 58 11.71 -5.67 9.00
CA ILE A 58 13.14 -5.41 9.28
C ILE A 58 13.29 -4.52 10.51
N THR A 59 12.70 -3.32 10.48
CA THR A 59 12.78 -2.37 11.60
C THR A 59 11.48 -1.59 11.72
N LEU A 60 10.89 -1.62 12.92
CA LEU A 60 9.75 -0.80 13.31
C LEU A 60 10.22 0.48 14.00
N TYR A 61 9.64 1.59 13.59
CA TYR A 61 9.82 2.90 14.19
C TYR A 61 8.50 3.46 14.70
N LYS A 62 8.57 4.20 15.80
CA LYS A 62 7.51 5.11 16.26
C LYS A 62 7.78 6.49 15.68
N ILE A 63 6.75 7.12 15.14
CA ILE A 63 6.84 8.48 14.61
C ILE A 63 6.66 9.46 15.77
N ALA A 64 7.61 10.39 15.92
CA ALA A 64 7.61 11.43 16.95
C ALA A 64 7.88 12.79 16.31
N GLY A 65 6.80 13.45 15.87
CA GLY A 65 6.88 14.70 15.12
C GLY A 65 7.57 14.52 13.76
N GLU A 66 8.76 15.11 13.60
CA GLU A 66 9.53 15.02 12.35
C GLU A 66 10.51 13.82 12.32
N ASN A 67 10.66 13.12 13.44
CA ASN A 67 11.66 12.07 13.61
C ASN A 67 11.01 10.69 13.72
N ILE A 68 11.79 9.66 13.38
CA ILE A 68 11.47 8.26 13.62
C ILE A 68 12.37 7.72 14.73
N ASN A 69 11.77 7.18 15.78
CA ASN A 69 12.48 6.56 16.90
C ASN A 69 12.35 5.04 16.79
N LYS A 70 13.48 4.33 16.73
CA LYS A 70 13.48 2.87 16.60
C LYS A 70 12.76 2.24 17.80
N VAL A 71 11.83 1.32 17.52
CA VAL A 71 11.10 0.54 18.52
C VAL A 71 11.65 -0.89 18.54
N THR A 72 11.72 -1.52 17.37
CA THR A 72 12.08 -2.93 17.25
C THR A 72 12.92 -3.16 16.02
N ASP A 73 14.07 -3.82 16.17
CA ASP A 73 14.74 -4.53 15.09
C ASP A 73 14.28 -5.99 15.15
N TYR A 74 13.67 -6.47 14.07
CA TYR A 74 13.20 -7.85 13.98
C TYR A 74 14.39 -8.80 13.79
N LYS A 75 14.24 -10.06 14.18
CA LYS A 75 15.28 -11.07 13.98
C LYS A 75 15.39 -11.41 12.48
N VAL A 76 16.42 -10.89 11.83
CA VAL A 76 16.68 -11.08 10.39
C VAL A 76 18.13 -11.53 10.13
N SER A 77 18.40 -12.02 8.93
CA SER A 77 19.74 -12.48 8.52
C SER A 77 20.02 -12.12 7.05
N GLY A 78 21.24 -12.39 6.58
CA GLY A 78 21.61 -12.17 5.17
C GLY A 78 21.43 -10.72 4.72
N LYS A 79 20.78 -10.51 3.56
CA LYS A 79 20.52 -9.18 2.99
C LYS A 79 19.65 -8.31 3.89
N ASP A 80 18.66 -8.91 4.57
CA ASP A 80 17.76 -8.17 5.46
C ASP A 80 18.49 -7.62 6.68
N LEU A 81 19.51 -8.32 7.18
CA LEU A 81 20.39 -7.79 8.23
C LEU A 81 21.26 -6.64 7.73
N ALA A 82 21.67 -6.66 6.46
CA ALA A 82 22.39 -5.54 5.85
C ALA A 82 21.49 -4.30 5.74
N TYR A 83 20.23 -4.49 5.32
CA TYR A 83 19.22 -3.44 5.31
C TYR A 83 18.94 -2.91 6.72
N GLN A 84 18.73 -3.78 7.71
CA GLN A 84 18.47 -3.38 9.10
C GLN A 84 19.55 -2.45 9.67
N LYS A 85 20.81 -2.70 9.32
CA LYS A 85 21.97 -1.93 9.79
C LYS A 85 22.12 -0.60 9.03
N ASP A 86 21.52 -0.44 7.87
CA ASP A 86 21.62 0.76 7.03
C ASP A 86 20.57 1.82 7.43
N VAL A 87 20.74 2.35 8.65
CA VAL A 87 19.84 3.39 9.20
C VAL A 87 19.86 4.67 8.35
N SER A 88 20.93 4.91 7.59
CA SER A 88 20.97 6.03 6.64
C SER A 88 19.89 5.88 5.57
N LYS A 89 19.73 4.68 4.99
CA LYS A 89 18.67 4.41 4.01
C LYS A 89 17.27 4.50 4.61
N HIS A 90 17.10 4.10 5.86
CA HIS A 90 15.81 4.22 6.56
C HIS A 90 15.40 5.70 6.68
N ASN A 91 16.36 6.54 7.09
CA ASN A 91 16.14 7.99 7.17
C ASN A 91 15.92 8.61 5.78
N GLU A 92 16.65 8.19 4.75
CA GLU A 92 16.48 8.69 3.38
C GLU A 92 15.06 8.40 2.83
N ILE A 93 14.52 7.20 3.08
CA ILE A 93 13.12 6.88 2.77
C ILE A 93 12.18 7.78 3.58
N TRP A 94 12.41 7.93 4.88
CA TRP A 94 11.57 8.77 5.75
C TRP A 94 11.57 10.25 5.30
N GLU A 95 12.70 10.79 4.86
CA GLU A 95 12.78 12.14 4.29
C GLU A 95 11.90 12.29 3.05
N LEU A 96 11.80 11.26 2.21
CA LEU A 96 10.87 11.27 1.08
C LEU A 96 9.40 11.21 1.53
N VAL A 97 9.09 10.40 2.55
CA VAL A 97 7.75 10.39 3.18
C VAL A 97 7.39 11.78 3.70
N LYS A 98 8.31 12.49 4.36
CA LYS A 98 8.09 13.85 4.85
C LYS A 98 7.88 14.88 3.75
N LYS A 99 8.53 14.71 2.59
CA LYS A 99 8.32 15.59 1.43
C LYS A 99 6.95 15.40 0.80
N ILE A 100 6.43 14.17 0.82
CA ILE A 100 5.16 13.79 0.19
C ILE A 100 3.99 14.03 1.14
N VAL A 101 4.03 13.49 2.35
CA VAL A 101 2.89 13.54 3.27
C VAL A 101 2.94 14.87 4.05
N PRO A 102 1.94 15.76 3.87
CA PRO A 102 1.91 17.04 4.59
C PRO A 102 1.90 16.84 6.11
N LYS A 103 2.48 17.77 6.86
CA LYS A 103 2.64 17.65 8.33
C LYS A 103 1.34 17.29 9.07
N ASN A 104 0.24 17.97 8.76
CA ASN A 104 -1.07 17.72 9.38
C ASN A 104 -1.66 16.34 9.01
N GLN A 105 -1.18 15.71 7.94
CA GLN A 105 -1.57 14.35 7.57
C GLN A 105 -0.58 13.32 8.14
N ARG A 106 0.70 13.67 8.30
CA ARG A 106 1.69 12.82 8.98
C ARG A 106 1.37 12.57 10.44
N GLU A 107 0.64 13.46 11.10
CA GLU A 107 0.14 13.25 12.46
C GLU A 107 -0.79 12.03 12.59
N LYS A 108 -1.38 11.56 11.47
CA LYS A 108 -2.15 10.30 11.43
C LYS A 108 -1.27 9.05 11.31
N LEU A 109 0.03 9.20 11.07
CA LEU A 109 0.98 8.10 11.03
C LEU A 109 1.62 7.94 12.42
N GLY A 110 1.34 6.83 13.10
CA GLY A 110 1.90 6.51 14.41
C GLY A 110 3.17 5.66 14.33
N GLU A 111 3.25 4.79 13.32
CA GLU A 111 4.37 3.87 13.13
C GLU A 111 4.85 3.86 11.68
N PHE A 112 6.15 3.63 11.51
CA PHE A 112 6.81 3.49 10.22
C PHE A 112 7.61 2.19 10.22
N LEU A 113 7.37 1.33 9.24
CA LEU A 113 8.02 0.03 9.12
C LEU A 113 8.91 -0.01 7.87
N ILE A 114 10.17 -0.37 8.06
CA ILE A 114 11.03 -0.84 6.98
C ILE A 114 10.90 -2.36 6.90
N TYR A 115 10.67 -2.89 5.70
CA TYR A 115 10.53 -4.32 5.47
C TYR A 115 11.15 -4.75 4.12
N ASN A 116 11.31 -6.04 3.91
CA ASN A 116 11.62 -6.63 2.61
C ASN A 116 10.31 -6.99 1.90
N GLY A 117 10.10 -6.45 0.69
CA GLY A 117 8.90 -6.66 -0.10
C GLY A 117 8.81 -8.02 -0.81
N GLU A 118 9.91 -8.76 -0.97
CA GLU A 118 9.92 -10.04 -1.68
C GLU A 118 8.93 -11.08 -1.15
N PRO A 119 8.81 -11.31 0.17
CA PRO A 119 7.86 -12.30 0.72
C PRO A 119 6.40 -12.01 0.39
N THR A 120 6.04 -10.73 0.22
CA THR A 120 4.64 -10.30 0.05
C THR A 120 4.32 -9.81 -1.36
N GLY A 121 5.35 -9.52 -2.16
CA GLY A 121 5.22 -8.86 -3.45
C GLY A 121 4.64 -7.45 -3.37
N SER A 122 4.80 -6.75 -2.24
CA SER A 122 4.29 -5.38 -2.04
C SER A 122 5.42 -4.37 -1.81
N ALA A 123 5.30 -3.17 -2.39
CA ALA A 123 6.25 -2.06 -2.22
C ALA A 123 5.91 -1.12 -1.07
N GLY A 124 4.63 -1.03 -0.73
CA GLY A 124 4.14 -0.30 0.41
C GLY A 124 2.93 -1.01 1.01
N PHE A 125 2.55 -0.59 2.20
CA PHE A 125 1.21 -0.83 2.71
C PHE A 125 0.90 0.18 3.83
N VAL A 126 -0.38 0.31 4.14
CA VAL A 126 -0.86 0.94 5.37
C VAL A 126 -1.87 0.05 6.09
N VAL A 127 -1.86 0.13 7.42
CA VAL A 127 -2.81 -0.57 8.29
C VAL A 127 -3.14 0.28 9.51
N GLN A 128 -4.39 0.27 9.98
CA GLN A 128 -4.73 0.99 11.20
C GLN A 128 -4.02 0.38 12.42
N ILE A 129 -3.53 1.26 13.30
CA ILE A 129 -2.99 0.89 14.61
C ILE A 129 -4.10 0.95 15.66
N LYS A 130 -4.95 1.98 15.57
CA LYS A 130 -6.06 2.21 16.50
C LYS A 130 -7.38 1.83 15.86
N LYS A 131 -8.27 1.23 16.67
CA LYS A 131 -9.61 0.83 16.25
C LYS A 131 -10.48 1.99 15.81
N ASP A 132 -10.20 3.21 16.28
CA ASP A 132 -10.91 4.44 15.90
C ASP A 132 -10.45 5.06 14.58
N LEU A 133 -9.46 4.45 13.90
CA LEU A 133 -8.90 4.90 12.62
C LEU A 133 -8.15 6.24 12.67
N SER A 134 -7.80 6.71 13.87
CA SER A 134 -7.05 7.96 14.08
C SER A 134 -5.54 7.82 13.87
N SER A 135 -5.02 6.58 13.84
CA SER A 135 -3.57 6.30 13.78
C SER A 135 -3.28 5.09 12.90
N TRP A 136 -2.30 5.23 12.02
CA TRP A 136 -1.92 4.28 10.97
C TRP A 136 -0.44 3.95 10.98
N LYS A 137 -0.11 2.76 10.53
CA LYS A 137 1.26 2.32 10.23
C LYS A 137 1.46 2.39 8.73
N MET A 138 2.57 2.98 8.30
CA MET A 138 3.03 2.91 6.91
C MET A 138 4.26 2.01 6.83
N GLY A 139 4.20 0.97 6.00
CA GLY A 139 5.33 0.14 5.68
C GLY A 139 5.88 0.46 4.30
N ILE A 140 7.22 0.50 4.16
CA ILE A 140 7.91 0.65 2.87
C ILE A 140 8.96 -0.44 2.69
N ALA A 141 8.93 -1.08 1.51
CA ALA A 141 9.86 -2.13 1.13
C ALA A 141 11.22 -1.53 0.74
N ILE A 142 12.26 -1.71 1.55
CA ILE A 142 13.58 -1.11 1.29
C ILE A 142 14.25 -1.69 0.04
N ASN A 143 14.10 -2.98 -0.21
CA ASN A 143 14.65 -3.63 -1.40
C ASN A 143 14.06 -3.04 -2.70
N TYR A 144 12.77 -2.71 -2.74
CA TYR A 144 12.14 -2.06 -3.89
C TYR A 144 12.41 -0.55 -3.94
N ALA A 145 12.53 0.11 -2.80
CA ALA A 145 12.88 1.54 -2.71
C ALA A 145 14.23 1.89 -3.36
N TYR A 146 15.17 0.92 -3.41
CA TYR A 146 16.52 1.07 -3.99
C TYR A 146 16.73 0.22 -5.25
N GLU A 147 15.69 -0.40 -5.78
CA GLU A 147 15.80 -1.19 -7.02
C GLU A 147 16.08 -0.26 -8.21
N GLY A 148 17.25 -0.42 -8.84
CA GLY A 148 17.72 0.51 -9.88
C GLY A 148 18.24 1.85 -9.35
N GLY A 149 18.44 1.99 -8.03
CA GLY A 149 18.81 3.24 -7.35
C GLY A 149 17.68 3.76 -6.47
N PHE A 150 17.99 4.69 -5.57
CA PHE A 150 16.99 5.28 -4.67
C PHE A 150 15.88 5.96 -5.48
N ASN A 151 14.65 5.47 -5.33
CA ASN A 151 13.48 6.00 -6.02
C ASN A 151 13.66 6.08 -7.56
N ALA A 152 14.24 5.04 -8.16
CA ALA A 152 14.37 4.96 -9.60
C ALA A 152 12.99 5.16 -10.28
N ASN A 153 12.96 5.99 -11.33
CA ASN A 153 11.75 6.34 -12.10
C ASN A 153 10.57 6.90 -11.26
N GLY A 154 10.80 7.31 -10.02
CA GLY A 154 9.75 7.82 -9.13
C GLY A 154 8.85 6.73 -8.52
N GLU A 155 9.23 5.46 -8.60
CA GLU A 155 8.42 4.33 -8.11
C GLU A 155 8.13 4.41 -6.60
N LEU A 156 9.15 4.76 -5.80
CA LEU A 156 8.98 4.89 -4.35
C LEU A 156 8.05 6.06 -4.01
N ALA A 157 8.21 7.22 -4.66
CA ALA A 157 7.30 8.33 -4.41
C ALA A 157 5.87 8.00 -4.84
N TYR A 158 5.66 7.32 -5.96
CA TYR A 158 4.32 6.88 -6.34
C TYR A 158 3.72 5.96 -5.28
N THR A 159 4.50 4.99 -4.79
CA THR A 159 4.10 4.10 -3.69
C THR A 159 3.70 4.91 -2.46
N ILE A 160 4.54 5.85 -2.00
CA ILE A 160 4.22 6.68 -0.82
C ILE A 160 2.97 7.53 -1.05
N ILE A 161 2.78 8.10 -2.26
CA ILE A 161 1.58 8.88 -2.60
C ILE A 161 0.33 7.98 -2.57
N HIS A 162 0.43 6.77 -3.10
CA HIS A 162 -0.65 5.78 -3.09
C HIS A 162 -1.03 5.40 -1.66
N GLU A 163 -0.04 5.02 -0.83
CA GLU A 163 -0.26 4.68 0.58
C GLU A 163 -0.82 5.86 1.39
N PHE A 164 -0.38 7.07 1.08
CA PHE A 164 -0.99 8.28 1.65
C PHE A 164 -2.44 8.43 1.21
N GLY A 165 -2.78 8.10 -0.04
CA GLY A 165 -4.16 8.06 -0.53
C GLY A 165 -5.07 7.18 0.32
N HIS A 166 -4.60 5.99 0.74
CA HIS A 166 -5.33 5.13 1.67
C HIS A 166 -5.56 5.81 3.02
N VAL A 167 -4.51 6.31 3.68
CA VAL A 167 -4.64 7.00 4.99
C VAL A 167 -5.55 8.22 4.89
N LEU A 168 -5.47 8.98 3.80
CA LEU A 168 -6.27 10.16 3.55
C LEU A 168 -7.78 9.84 3.41
N THR A 169 -8.10 8.69 2.80
CA THR A 169 -9.48 8.35 2.40
C THR A 169 -10.17 7.36 3.33
N LEU A 170 -9.42 6.72 4.23
CA LEU A 170 -9.93 5.69 5.16
C LEU A 170 -9.83 6.07 6.64
N ASN A 171 -9.26 7.24 6.99
CA ASN A 171 -9.12 7.65 8.39
C ASN A 171 -10.46 8.00 9.08
N ASP A 172 -10.38 8.28 10.37
CA ASP A 172 -11.44 8.72 11.29
C ASP A 172 -12.27 9.95 10.83
N THR A 173 -11.75 10.78 9.94
CA THR A 173 -12.53 11.86 9.33
C THR A 173 -13.44 11.38 8.21
N GLN A 174 -13.12 10.25 7.57
CA GLN A 174 -13.81 9.68 6.41
C GLN A 174 -14.77 8.55 6.78
N LEU A 175 -14.42 7.75 7.79
CA LEU A 175 -15.19 6.59 8.22
C LEU A 175 -15.68 6.74 9.67
N VAL A 176 -16.75 6.01 10.01
CA VAL A 176 -17.18 5.73 11.37
C VAL A 176 -16.77 4.30 11.68
N ALA A 177 -15.77 4.14 12.53
CA ALA A 177 -15.14 2.86 12.79
C ALA A 177 -16.08 1.83 13.44
N SER A 178 -15.80 0.55 13.24
CA SER A 178 -16.47 -0.57 13.93
C SER A 178 -18.01 -0.64 13.77
N GLN A 179 -18.55 -0.03 12.71
CA GLN A 179 -19.96 -0.17 12.33
C GLN A 179 -20.10 -1.11 11.12
N SER A 180 -21.02 -2.08 11.21
CA SER A 180 -21.27 -3.08 10.17
C SER A 180 -22.55 -2.82 9.35
N ASN A 181 -23.57 -2.20 9.96
CA ASN A 181 -24.82 -1.87 9.28
C ASN A 181 -24.76 -0.45 8.66
N CYS A 182 -24.29 -0.37 7.42
CA CYS A 182 -24.01 0.90 6.76
C CYS A 182 -25.10 1.29 5.75
N ASN A 183 -25.61 2.52 5.88
CA ASN A 183 -26.43 3.15 4.83
C ASN A 183 -25.59 3.70 3.66
N THR A 184 -24.27 3.69 3.83
CA THR A 184 -23.24 4.20 2.93
C THR A 184 -22.25 3.08 2.60
N TYR A 185 -21.27 3.36 1.75
CA TYR A 185 -20.23 2.39 1.43
C TYR A 185 -19.45 1.95 2.68
N ASN A 186 -19.09 0.66 2.76
CA ASN A 186 -18.21 0.12 3.80
C ASN A 186 -17.00 -0.53 3.12
N PRO A 187 -15.79 0.06 3.24
CA PRO A 187 -14.56 -0.55 2.74
C PRO A 187 -14.11 -1.76 3.58
N GLY A 188 -14.57 -1.85 4.83
CA GLY A 188 -14.35 -2.96 5.78
C GLY A 188 -13.95 -2.49 7.18
N GLU A 189 -13.30 -1.31 7.29
CA GLU A 189 -12.91 -0.70 8.56
C GLU A 189 -14.05 0.03 9.30
N GLY A 190 -15.17 0.27 8.61
CA GLY A 190 -16.33 0.97 9.15
C GLY A 190 -17.16 1.67 8.08
N CYS A 191 -18.30 2.24 8.49
CA CYS A 191 -19.20 2.90 7.55
C CYS A 191 -18.61 4.23 7.07
N ALA A 192 -18.56 4.44 5.76
CA ALA A 192 -18.14 5.72 5.20
C ALA A 192 -19.12 6.83 5.57
N LYS A 193 -18.61 8.01 5.94
CA LYS A 193 -19.47 9.18 6.14
C LYS A 193 -20.10 9.60 4.82
N SER A 194 -21.28 10.22 4.86
CA SER A 194 -22.05 10.56 3.66
C SER A 194 -21.27 11.47 2.70
N ASN A 195 -20.48 12.41 3.22
CA ASN A 195 -19.66 13.35 2.47
C ASN A 195 -18.19 12.91 2.30
N SER A 196 -17.83 11.67 2.68
CA SER A 196 -16.46 11.17 2.54
C SER A 196 -16.08 10.96 1.08
N TYR A 197 -14.77 11.04 0.80
CA TYR A 197 -14.25 10.90 -0.56
C TYR A 197 -14.56 9.51 -1.14
N ILE A 198 -14.39 8.46 -0.33
CA ILE A 198 -14.63 7.08 -0.77
C ILE A 198 -16.12 6.80 -1.00
N ASN A 199 -17.02 7.37 -0.18
CA ASN A 199 -18.45 7.23 -0.42
C ASN A 199 -18.88 7.97 -1.70
N GLU A 200 -18.39 9.19 -1.93
CA GLU A 200 -18.70 9.93 -3.16
C GLU A 200 -18.24 9.17 -4.41
N LEU A 201 -17.02 8.65 -4.41
CA LEU A 201 -16.48 7.84 -5.50
C LEU A 201 -17.31 6.56 -5.71
N TYR A 202 -17.66 5.86 -4.63
CA TYR A 202 -18.48 4.65 -4.71
C TYR A 202 -19.86 4.93 -5.31
N GLN A 203 -20.60 5.89 -4.74
CA GLN A 203 -21.98 6.19 -5.15
C GLN A 203 -22.05 6.62 -6.62
N LYS A 204 -21.06 7.38 -7.10
CA LYS A 204 -21.05 7.90 -8.47
C LYS A 204 -20.52 6.93 -9.52
N HIS A 205 -19.60 6.03 -9.16
CA HIS A 205 -18.81 5.30 -10.16
C HIS A 205 -18.66 3.79 -9.95
N TRP A 206 -19.07 3.26 -8.79
CA TRP A 206 -19.06 1.82 -8.51
C TRP A 206 -20.45 1.22 -8.29
N LYS A 207 -21.40 2.00 -7.76
CA LYS A 207 -22.71 1.49 -7.35
C LYS A 207 -23.48 0.80 -8.49
N ASP A 208 -23.38 1.31 -9.71
CA ASP A 208 -24.04 0.76 -10.89
C ASP A 208 -23.45 -0.59 -11.35
N ILE A 209 -22.18 -0.86 -11.03
CA ILE A 209 -21.45 -2.08 -11.42
C ILE A 209 -21.12 -2.99 -10.22
N TRP A 210 -21.62 -2.67 -9.02
CA TRP A 210 -21.20 -3.31 -7.77
C TRP A 210 -21.52 -4.81 -7.75
N ASN A 211 -22.71 -5.20 -8.20
CA ASN A 211 -23.11 -6.61 -8.21
C ASN A 211 -22.26 -7.44 -9.18
N GLU A 212 -21.90 -6.87 -10.34
CA GLU A 212 -21.00 -7.53 -11.29
C GLU A 212 -19.59 -7.67 -10.72
N TYR A 213 -19.09 -6.62 -10.07
CA TYR A 213 -17.80 -6.66 -9.37
C TYR A 213 -17.78 -7.74 -8.28
N GLN A 214 -18.80 -7.79 -7.42
CA GLN A 214 -18.89 -8.80 -6.35
C GLN A 214 -18.95 -10.21 -6.92
N SER A 215 -19.73 -10.42 -8.00
CA SER A 215 -19.77 -11.70 -8.71
C SER A 215 -18.39 -12.09 -9.23
N ALA A 216 -17.68 -11.16 -9.88
CA ALA A 216 -16.35 -11.40 -10.41
C ALA A 216 -15.33 -11.71 -9.30
N LYS A 217 -15.31 -10.89 -8.23
CA LYS A 217 -14.45 -11.06 -7.06
C LYS A 217 -14.62 -12.44 -6.42
N ASN A 218 -15.86 -12.91 -6.30
CA ASN A 218 -16.18 -14.19 -5.67
C ASN A 218 -15.80 -15.40 -6.54
N LYS A 219 -15.78 -15.26 -7.86
CA LYS A 219 -15.42 -16.33 -8.79
C LYS A 219 -13.92 -16.50 -8.96
N GLY A 220 -13.15 -15.40 -8.90
CA GLY A 220 -11.69 -15.46 -8.86
C GLY A 220 -11.01 -14.44 -9.75
N GLN A 221 -9.72 -14.68 -10.00
CA GLN A 221 -8.87 -13.72 -10.72
C GLN A 221 -9.25 -13.56 -12.19
N GLU A 222 -9.67 -14.66 -12.83
CA GLU A 222 -10.00 -14.64 -14.25
C GLU A 222 -11.27 -13.83 -14.53
N GLU A 223 -12.26 -13.94 -13.65
CA GLU A 223 -13.47 -13.13 -13.72
C GLU A 223 -13.21 -11.67 -13.35
N LEU A 224 -12.33 -11.39 -12.39
CA LEU A 224 -11.88 -10.01 -12.11
C LEU A 224 -11.18 -9.38 -13.32
N ARG A 225 -10.35 -10.15 -14.03
CA ARG A 225 -9.72 -9.72 -15.28
C ARG A 225 -10.76 -9.44 -16.36
N THR A 226 -11.76 -10.31 -16.51
CA THR A 226 -12.88 -10.11 -17.45
C THR A 226 -13.71 -8.87 -17.10
N PHE A 227 -13.98 -8.65 -15.81
CA PHE A 227 -14.64 -7.45 -15.32
C PHE A 227 -13.84 -6.19 -15.65
N TYR A 228 -12.52 -6.19 -15.43
CA TYR A 228 -11.64 -5.09 -15.80
C TYR A 228 -11.69 -4.81 -17.30
N GLU A 229 -11.53 -5.81 -18.16
CA GLU A 229 -11.55 -5.61 -19.62
C GLU A 229 -12.86 -4.97 -20.10
N LYS A 230 -13.99 -5.38 -19.52
CA LYS A 230 -15.31 -4.79 -19.80
C LYS A 230 -15.39 -3.33 -19.36
N TYR A 231 -14.81 -2.98 -18.21
CA TYR A 231 -14.94 -1.67 -17.56
C TYR A 231 -13.68 -0.81 -17.58
N LYS A 232 -12.68 -1.13 -18.40
CA LYS A 232 -11.33 -0.53 -18.37
C LYS A 232 -11.31 1.01 -18.40
N ASN A 233 -12.21 1.63 -19.16
CA ASN A 233 -12.32 3.10 -19.26
C ASN A 233 -12.79 3.78 -17.96
N ARG A 234 -13.15 3.00 -16.93
CA ARG A 234 -13.52 3.48 -15.59
C ARG A 234 -12.34 3.63 -14.64
N TYR A 235 -11.18 3.07 -14.97
CA TYR A 235 -10.05 2.97 -14.04
C TYR A 235 -8.83 3.67 -14.59
N VAL A 236 -8.04 4.27 -13.70
CA VAL A 236 -6.78 4.94 -14.06
C VAL A 236 -5.64 3.92 -14.28
N THR A 237 -5.76 2.73 -13.70
CA THR A 237 -4.86 1.57 -13.84
C THR A 237 -5.68 0.27 -13.74
N ALA A 238 -5.09 -0.88 -14.09
CA ALA A 238 -5.76 -2.16 -13.82
C ALA A 238 -5.85 -2.45 -12.32
N TYR A 239 -4.85 -2.02 -11.55
CA TYR A 239 -4.81 -2.13 -10.10
C TYR A 239 -5.99 -1.41 -9.42
N ALA A 240 -6.37 -0.24 -9.93
CA ALA A 240 -7.55 0.49 -9.47
C ALA A 240 -8.87 -0.29 -9.61
N ALA A 241 -8.94 -1.32 -10.46
CA ALA A 241 -10.14 -2.14 -10.62
C ALA A 241 -10.29 -3.24 -9.56
N THR A 242 -9.28 -3.44 -8.71
CA THR A 242 -9.26 -4.53 -7.71
C THR A 242 -10.31 -4.34 -6.61
N ASN A 243 -10.54 -3.11 -6.15
CA ASN A 243 -11.60 -2.71 -5.21
C ASN A 243 -11.69 -1.16 -5.10
N PRO A 244 -12.75 -0.61 -4.47
CA PRO A 244 -12.89 0.84 -4.31
C PRO A 244 -11.80 1.55 -3.48
N PRO A 245 -11.27 1.00 -2.36
CA PRO A 245 -10.07 1.55 -1.70
C PRO A 245 -8.86 1.73 -2.62
N GLU A 246 -8.52 0.72 -3.42
CA GLU A 246 -7.40 0.79 -4.37
C GLU A 246 -7.68 1.79 -5.51
N ASP A 247 -8.94 1.85 -5.98
CA ASP A 247 -9.36 2.84 -6.98
C ASP A 247 -9.14 4.27 -6.48
N ILE A 248 -9.58 4.60 -5.27
CA ILE A 248 -9.45 5.96 -4.77
C ILE A 248 -8.00 6.34 -4.48
N ALA A 249 -7.18 5.40 -3.99
CA ALA A 249 -5.74 5.60 -3.80
C ALA A 249 -5.03 5.83 -5.15
N GLU A 250 -5.32 5.03 -6.17
CA GLU A 250 -4.77 5.22 -7.52
C GLU A 250 -5.26 6.49 -8.20
N VAL A 251 -6.52 6.87 -8.00
CA VAL A 251 -7.07 8.15 -8.49
C VAL A 251 -6.36 9.31 -7.81
N PHE A 252 -6.13 9.24 -6.50
CA PHE A 252 -5.36 10.26 -5.78
C PHE A 252 -3.91 10.34 -6.28
N ALA A 253 -3.23 9.20 -6.42
CA ALA A 253 -1.86 9.16 -6.95
C ALA A 253 -1.79 9.74 -8.37
N THR A 254 -2.72 9.36 -9.24
CA THR A 254 -2.84 9.91 -10.60
C THR A 254 -3.16 11.41 -10.59
N PHE A 255 -4.04 11.87 -9.71
CA PHE A 255 -4.32 13.30 -9.53
C PHE A 255 -3.07 14.08 -9.13
N VAL A 256 -2.22 13.48 -8.28
CA VAL A 256 -0.96 14.08 -7.86
C VAL A 256 0.08 14.07 -8.98
N THR A 257 0.23 12.97 -9.72
CA THR A 257 1.31 12.78 -10.69
C THR A 257 1.05 13.36 -12.06
N ARG A 258 -0.20 13.32 -12.53
CA ARG A 258 -0.56 13.78 -13.87
C ARG A 258 -0.36 15.29 -14.04
N LYS A 259 0.43 15.71 -15.02
CA LYS A 259 0.71 17.13 -15.29
C LYS A 259 -0.55 18.00 -15.44
N ASP A 260 -1.46 17.60 -16.33
CA ASP A 260 -2.60 18.41 -16.75
C ASP A 260 -3.94 17.93 -16.15
N LYS A 261 -4.83 18.89 -15.86
CA LYS A 261 -6.21 18.59 -15.45
C LYS A 261 -6.94 17.88 -16.60
N PRO A 262 -7.54 16.69 -16.36
CA PRO A 262 -8.25 15.96 -17.41
C PRO A 262 -9.54 16.67 -17.83
N LYS A 263 -10.05 16.34 -19.02
CA LYS A 263 -11.28 16.95 -19.56
C LYS A 263 -12.56 16.31 -19.00
N GLY A 264 -12.49 15.08 -18.51
CA GLY A 264 -13.64 14.36 -17.96
C GLY A 264 -14.36 13.49 -18.99
N ASN A 265 -13.65 13.06 -20.04
CA ASN A 265 -14.22 12.29 -21.14
C ASN A 265 -14.50 10.83 -20.74
N THR A 266 -13.72 10.29 -19.81
CA THR A 266 -13.88 8.93 -19.29
C THR A 266 -14.34 8.95 -17.82
N ILE A 267 -14.84 7.82 -17.32
CA ILE A 267 -15.18 7.70 -15.89
C ILE A 267 -13.91 7.82 -15.03
N ALA A 268 -12.76 7.28 -15.49
CA ALA A 268 -11.48 7.48 -14.82
C ALA A 268 -11.13 8.98 -14.68
N GLU A 269 -11.29 9.76 -15.75
CA GLU A 269 -11.06 11.21 -15.71
C GLU A 269 -12.06 11.94 -14.80
N LYS A 270 -13.33 11.53 -14.78
CA LYS A 270 -14.35 12.10 -13.88
C LYS A 270 -14.01 11.85 -12.41
N LYS A 271 -13.50 10.66 -12.06
CA LYS A 271 -13.00 10.37 -10.70
C LYS A 271 -11.86 11.31 -10.30
N ILE A 272 -10.90 11.57 -11.19
CA ILE A 272 -9.83 12.55 -10.95
C ILE A 272 -10.42 13.95 -10.73
N LEU A 273 -11.46 14.34 -11.47
CA LEU A 273 -12.12 15.64 -11.30
C LEU A 273 -12.83 15.78 -9.95
N LEU A 274 -13.25 14.70 -9.29
CA LEU A 274 -13.77 14.78 -7.91
C LEU A 274 -12.73 15.35 -6.94
N MET A 275 -11.44 15.02 -7.14
CA MET A 275 -10.35 15.56 -6.32
C MET A 275 -10.18 17.07 -6.50
N TYR A 276 -10.42 17.59 -7.70
CA TYR A 276 -10.38 19.04 -7.97
C TYR A 276 -11.53 19.81 -7.29
N ASN A 277 -12.61 19.14 -6.90
CA ASN A 277 -13.75 19.76 -6.21
C ASN A 277 -13.51 19.91 -4.70
N ARG A 278 -12.31 19.57 -4.21
CA ARG A 278 -11.91 19.63 -2.80
C ARG A 278 -10.62 20.45 -2.69
N SER A 279 -10.74 21.65 -2.12
CA SER A 279 -9.64 22.62 -2.04
C SER A 279 -8.42 22.07 -1.28
N GLU A 280 -8.67 21.28 -0.24
CA GLU A 280 -7.69 20.59 0.59
C GLU A 280 -6.89 19.56 -0.21
N LEU A 281 -7.53 18.82 -1.12
CA LEU A 281 -6.85 17.86 -1.98
C LEU A 281 -5.97 18.56 -3.02
N VAL A 282 -6.46 19.67 -3.59
CA VAL A 282 -5.66 20.55 -4.45
C VAL A 282 -4.43 21.08 -3.71
N ALA A 283 -4.60 21.51 -2.46
CA ALA A 283 -3.48 21.97 -1.62
C ALA A 283 -2.48 20.85 -1.33
N PHE A 284 -2.91 19.62 -1.03
CA PHE A 284 -2.03 18.48 -0.83
C PHE A 284 -1.24 18.13 -2.10
N ARG A 285 -1.90 18.10 -3.25
CA ARG A 285 -1.20 17.92 -4.53
C ARG A 285 -0.15 19.00 -4.72
N ASP A 286 -0.51 20.27 -4.59
CA ASP A 286 0.41 21.37 -4.87
C ASP A 286 1.59 21.36 -3.89
N HIS A 287 1.36 20.97 -2.63
CA HIS A 287 2.41 20.69 -1.64
C HIS A 287 3.36 19.59 -2.11
N ILE A 288 2.85 18.41 -2.46
CA ILE A 288 3.65 17.27 -2.94
C ILE A 288 4.48 17.70 -4.16
N ARG A 289 3.85 18.33 -5.15
CA ARG A 289 4.51 18.74 -6.38
C ARG A 289 5.61 19.76 -6.16
N LYS A 290 5.39 20.71 -5.24
CA LYS A 290 6.37 21.72 -4.85
C LYS A 290 7.57 21.06 -4.16
N ASN A 291 7.33 20.16 -3.20
CA ASN A 291 8.39 19.53 -2.42
C ASN A 291 9.20 18.48 -3.20
N LEU A 292 8.57 17.85 -4.20
CA LEU A 292 9.26 16.98 -5.16
C LEU A 292 9.92 17.76 -6.30
N ASN A 293 9.90 19.10 -6.30
CA ASN A 293 10.51 19.93 -7.34
C ASN A 293 10.07 19.55 -8.78
N LEU A 294 8.77 19.30 -8.99
CA LEU A 294 8.22 19.00 -10.33
C LEU A 294 8.19 20.22 -11.27
N ARG A 295 8.85 21.30 -10.87
CA ARG A 295 9.20 22.47 -11.68
C ARG A 295 10.66 22.81 -11.38
N GLY A 296 11.58 22.22 -12.15
CA GLY A 296 13.00 22.52 -12.03
C GLY A 296 13.29 24.00 -12.33
N ARG A 297 14.37 24.54 -11.75
CA ARG A 297 15.08 25.69 -12.35
C ARG A 297 15.86 25.16 -13.56
N GLY A 298 15.46 25.54 -14.77
CA GLY A 298 16.06 25.06 -16.03
C GLY A 298 15.26 23.95 -16.73
N THR A 299 15.85 23.33 -17.76
CA THR A 299 15.18 22.37 -18.68
C THR A 299 15.12 20.92 -18.22
N LYS A 300 15.60 20.58 -17.01
CA LYS A 300 15.57 19.21 -16.47
C LYS A 300 14.83 19.15 -15.13
N PRO A 301 13.81 18.28 -14.97
CA PRO A 301 13.15 18.08 -13.68
C PRO A 301 14.11 17.39 -12.69
N ALA A 302 14.09 17.81 -11.42
CA ALA A 302 14.87 17.19 -10.34
C ALA A 302 14.27 15.86 -9.86
N PHE A 303 13.01 15.60 -10.24
CA PHE A 303 12.24 14.41 -9.89
C PHE A 303 11.26 14.14 -11.03
N ILE A 304 11.15 12.90 -11.48
CA ILE A 304 10.15 12.48 -12.47
C ILE A 304 9.12 11.66 -11.69
N LEU A 305 7.90 12.18 -11.58
CA LEU A 305 6.79 11.31 -11.16
C LEU A 305 6.49 10.36 -12.33
N PRO A 306 6.22 9.07 -12.04
CA PRO A 306 5.90 8.14 -13.11
C PRO A 306 4.61 8.58 -13.79
N GLU A 307 4.53 8.30 -15.09
CA GLU A 307 3.29 8.47 -15.82
C GLU A 307 2.20 7.61 -15.15
N PRO A 308 0.95 8.08 -15.07
CA PRO A 308 -0.15 7.28 -14.54
C PRO A 308 -0.18 5.89 -15.17
N GLY A 309 -0.13 4.85 -14.33
CA GLY A 309 -0.12 3.46 -14.78
C GLY A 309 1.23 2.92 -15.28
N SER A 310 2.34 3.66 -15.18
CA SER A 310 3.67 3.16 -15.57
C SER A 310 4.47 2.52 -14.42
N TRP A 311 3.94 2.53 -13.20
CA TRP A 311 4.59 1.92 -12.04
C TRP A 311 4.42 0.40 -12.04
N LYS A 312 5.36 -0.34 -11.44
CA LYS A 312 5.49 -1.81 -11.59
C LYS A 312 4.21 -2.61 -11.36
N GLN A 313 3.34 -2.21 -10.42
CA GLN A 313 2.12 -2.97 -10.12
C GLN A 313 0.85 -2.40 -10.75
N ALA A 314 0.94 -1.37 -11.62
CA ALA A 314 -0.21 -0.77 -12.28
C ALA A 314 -1.10 -1.76 -13.05
N ASN A 315 -0.50 -2.81 -13.60
CA ASN A 315 -1.19 -3.85 -14.38
C ASN A 315 -1.62 -5.05 -13.51
N LYS A 316 -1.36 -5.04 -12.20
CA LYS A 316 -1.69 -6.14 -11.30
C LYS A 316 -3.21 -6.18 -11.09
N ILE A 317 -3.81 -7.32 -11.40
CA ILE A 317 -5.20 -7.62 -11.04
C ILE A 317 -5.13 -8.77 -10.02
N GLY A 318 -5.76 -8.58 -8.87
CA GLY A 318 -5.90 -9.63 -7.87
C GLY A 318 -5.28 -9.38 -6.51
N LYS A 319 -5.27 -10.44 -5.68
CA LYS A 319 -4.81 -10.35 -4.29
C LYS A 319 -3.29 -10.17 -4.25
N SER A 320 -2.84 -9.08 -3.64
CA SER A 320 -1.52 -8.99 -3.04
C SER A 320 -1.44 -9.92 -1.83
N CYS A 321 -0.29 -10.54 -1.54
CA CYS A 321 -0.14 -11.42 -0.38
C CYS A 321 -0.30 -10.65 0.94
N ARG A 322 0.07 -9.36 0.94
CA ARG A 322 -0.45 -8.37 1.88
C ARG A 322 -1.66 -7.70 1.26
N THR A 323 -2.84 -8.27 1.46
CA THR A 323 -4.07 -7.48 1.37
C THR A 323 -4.03 -6.49 2.52
N HIS A 324 -4.17 -5.19 2.26
CA HIS A 324 -4.72 -4.30 3.27
C HIS A 324 -5.95 -5.02 3.83
N LYS A 325 -5.95 -5.32 5.13
CA LYS A 325 -7.12 -5.90 5.79
C LYS A 325 -8.13 -4.75 5.90
N HIS A 326 -8.80 -4.47 4.79
CA HIS A 326 -10.00 -3.65 4.72
C HIS A 326 -11.16 -4.55 5.13
#